data_AF-A0A353PCN1-F1
#
_entry.id   AF-A0A353PCN1-F1
#
_cell.length_a   1.000
_cell.length_b   1.000
_cell.length_c   1.000
_cell.angle_alpha   90.00
_cell.angle_beta   90.00
_cell.angle_gamma   90.00
#
_symmetry.space_group_name_H-M   'P 1'
#
loop_
_entity.id
_entity.type
_entity.pdbx_description
1 polymer ?
#
loop_
_entity_poly.entity_id
_entity_poly.type
_entity_poly.pdbx_seq_one_letter_code
_entity_poly.pdbx_strand_id
1 'polypeptide(L)'
;MQARLILIRHGKSVWNAQNRFTGWVDVPLAADGWEEAAQAGRLLADRAFDVAFTSHLQRAITTLQVVLRENRSGRTPIFLPAEGTLPRESYRPGANEFPVYLHVTALAER
;
A
#
# COMPACT_ATOMS: atom_id res chain seq x y z
N MET A 1 20.02 -20.75 2.09
CA MET A 1 19.47 -19.49 1.49
C MET A 1 19.02 -18.59 2.63
N GLN A 2 19.27 -17.28 2.53
CA GLN A 2 18.80 -16.29 3.51
C GLN A 2 17.73 -15.42 2.86
N ALA A 3 16.61 -15.23 3.54
CA ALA A 3 15.56 -14.28 3.15
C ALA A 3 15.67 -13.02 4.01
N ARG A 4 15.36 -11.85 3.44
CA ARG A 4 15.30 -10.59 4.18
C ARG A 4 13.87 -10.07 4.17
N LEU A 5 13.29 -9.90 5.34
CA LEU A 5 11.97 -9.29 5.53
C LEU A 5 12.13 -7.80 5.83
N ILE A 6 11.42 -6.97 5.09
CA ILE A 6 11.33 -5.52 5.31
C ILE A 6 9.89 -5.21 5.70
N LEU A 7 9.70 -4.60 6.88
CA LEU A 7 8.40 -4.21 7.40
C LEU A 7 8.26 -2.70 7.35
N ILE A 8 7.17 -2.22 6.77
CA ILE A 8 6.84 -0.80 6.65
C ILE A 8 5.49 -0.58 7.32
N ARG A 9 5.43 0.34 8.29
CA ARG A 9 4.16 0.86 8.79
C ARG A 9 3.63 1.86 7.77
N HIS A 10 2.33 1.81 7.49
CA HIS A 10 1.69 2.77 6.58
C HIS A 10 1.94 4.23 7.03
N GLY A 11 2.00 5.16 6.07
CA GLY A 11 2.10 6.59 6.37
C GLY A 11 0.90 7.10 7.18
N LYS A 12 1.05 8.25 7.82
CA LYS A 12 0.00 8.88 8.63
C LYS A 12 -1.31 9.05 7.86
N SER A 13 -2.42 8.57 8.43
CA SER A 13 -3.76 8.73 7.84
C SER A 13 -4.42 10.06 8.24
N VAL A 14 -5.47 10.45 7.51
CA VAL A 14 -6.30 11.63 7.87
C VAL A 14 -6.84 11.51 9.30
N TRP A 15 -7.27 10.33 9.72
CA TRP A 15 -7.77 10.12 11.08
C TRP A 15 -6.66 10.09 12.13
N ASN A 16 -5.46 9.61 11.78
CA ASN A 16 -4.30 9.77 12.69
C ASN A 16 -3.96 11.25 12.91
N ALA A 17 -4.04 12.08 11.86
CA ALA A 17 -3.84 13.52 11.99
C ALA A 17 -4.93 14.21 12.85
N GLN A 18 -6.16 13.69 12.81
CA GLN A 18 -7.28 14.17 13.64
C GLN A 18 -7.33 13.52 15.03
N ASN A 19 -6.34 12.70 15.39
CA ASN A 19 -6.31 11.93 16.64
C ASN A 19 -7.56 11.07 16.87
N ARG A 20 -8.13 10.51 15.80
CA ARG A 20 -9.29 9.62 15.81
C ARG A 20 -8.87 8.17 15.73
N PHE A 21 -9.63 7.30 16.40
CA PHE A 21 -9.44 5.86 16.30
C PHE A 21 -9.87 5.35 14.91
N THR A 22 -8.94 4.77 14.15
CA THR A 22 -9.17 4.35 12.76
C THR A 22 -9.70 2.93 12.61
N GLY A 23 -9.19 1.99 13.40
CA GLY A 23 -9.55 0.56 13.28
C GLY A 23 -9.56 0.06 11.84
N TRP A 24 -10.70 -0.51 11.44
CA TRP A 24 -10.95 -1.09 10.11
C TRP A 24 -11.61 -0.10 9.14
N VAL A 25 -11.81 1.15 9.56
CA VAL A 25 -12.34 2.19 8.68
C VAL A 25 -11.30 2.48 7.61
N ASP A 26 -11.75 2.46 6.37
CA ASP A 26 -10.90 2.70 5.22
C ASP A 26 -10.73 4.20 4.99
N VAL A 27 -9.61 4.74 5.47
CA VAL A 27 -9.28 6.17 5.42
C VAL A 27 -7.99 6.40 4.62
N PRO A 28 -7.91 7.49 3.84
CA PRO A 28 -6.73 7.82 3.06
C PRO A 28 -5.56 8.28 3.92
N LEU A 29 -4.38 8.35 3.30
CA LEU A 29 -3.22 9.05 3.84
C LEU A 29 -3.50 10.55 3.95
N ALA A 30 -2.99 11.17 5.02
CA ALA A 30 -2.87 12.61 5.11
C ALA A 30 -1.70 13.10 4.24
N ALA A 31 -1.61 14.41 3.98
CA ALA A 31 -0.52 15.00 3.21
C ALA A 31 0.87 14.58 3.73
N ASP A 32 1.09 14.65 5.04
CA ASP A 32 2.34 14.21 5.67
C ASP A 32 2.60 12.71 5.45
N GLY A 33 1.55 11.88 5.44
CA GLY A 33 1.66 10.44 5.23
C GLY A 33 2.11 10.05 3.82
N TRP A 34 1.78 10.88 2.82
CA TRP A 34 2.32 10.71 1.46
C TRP A 34 3.82 10.96 1.42
N GLU A 35 4.28 12.01 2.12
CA GLU A 35 5.71 12.34 2.19
C GLU A 35 6.48 11.29 2.99
N GLU A 36 5.95 10.78 4.09
CA GLU A 36 6.52 9.65 4.85
C GLU A 36 6.70 8.41 3.96
N ALA A 37 5.68 8.07 3.17
CA ALA A 37 5.74 6.95 2.24
C ALA A 37 6.81 7.17 1.14
N ALA A 38 6.90 8.39 0.62
CA ALA A 38 7.91 8.75 -0.38
C ALA A 38 9.33 8.70 0.19
N GLN A 39 9.53 9.15 1.43
CA GLN A 39 10.81 9.02 2.14
C GLN A 39 11.22 7.55 2.31
N ALA A 40 10.28 6.70 2.76
CA ALA A 40 10.53 5.27 2.84
C ALA A 40 10.88 4.65 1.47
N GLY A 41 10.20 5.09 0.41
CA GLY A 41 10.49 4.71 -0.97
C GLY A 41 11.92 5.07 -1.37
N ARG A 42 12.33 6.32 -1.15
CA ARG A 42 13.69 6.79 -1.48
C ARG A 42 14.77 6.03 -0.71
N LEU A 43 14.54 5.69 0.57
CA LEU A 43 15.47 4.88 1.36
C LEU A 43 15.62 3.45 0.83
N LEU A 44 14.58 2.93 0.18
CA LEU A 44 14.51 1.58 -0.36
C LEU A 44 14.68 1.53 -1.88
N ALA A 45 15.04 2.66 -2.51
CA ALA A 45 15.03 2.82 -3.96
C ALA A 45 15.86 1.73 -4.67
N ASP A 46 17.04 1.40 -4.13
CA ASP A 46 17.98 0.48 -4.78
C ASP A 46 17.85 -0.96 -4.26
N ARG A 47 16.80 -1.26 -3.47
CA ARG A 47 16.53 -2.61 -2.96
C ARG A 47 15.62 -3.38 -3.91
N ALA A 48 16.08 -4.54 -4.34
CA ALA A 48 15.24 -5.48 -5.09
C ALA A 48 14.24 -6.17 -4.16
N PHE A 49 12.99 -6.19 -4.59
CA PHE A 49 11.90 -6.90 -3.91
C PHE A 49 11.43 -8.04 -4.81
N ASP A 50 11.34 -9.24 -4.28
CA ASP A 50 10.76 -10.38 -5.00
C ASP A 50 9.23 -10.40 -4.86
N VAL A 51 8.73 -10.11 -3.65
CA VAL A 51 7.30 -10.16 -3.30
C VAL A 51 6.97 -9.00 -2.36
N ALA A 52 5.79 -8.41 -2.53
CA ALA A 52 5.26 -7.36 -1.67
C ALA A 52 3.86 -7.74 -1.16
N PHE A 53 3.61 -7.47 0.12
CA PHE A 53 2.36 -7.79 0.82
C PHE A 53 1.75 -6.53 1.44
N THR A 54 0.42 -6.48 1.53
CA THR A 54 -0.31 -5.44 2.25
C THR A 54 -1.63 -5.97 2.81
N SER A 55 -2.17 -5.26 3.81
CA SER A 55 -3.58 -5.39 4.21
C SER A 55 -4.53 -4.83 3.15
N HIS A 56 -5.83 -5.01 3.34
CA HIS A 56 -6.90 -4.49 2.47
C HIS A 56 -7.12 -2.97 2.55
N LEU A 57 -6.49 -2.27 3.50
CA LEU A 57 -6.80 -0.88 3.80
C LEU A 57 -6.04 0.05 2.86
N GLN A 58 -6.73 1.03 2.27
CA GLN A 58 -6.20 1.94 1.26
C GLN A 58 -4.90 2.61 1.74
N ARG A 59 -4.82 3.02 3.01
CA ARG A 59 -3.60 3.63 3.58
C ARG A 59 -2.35 2.74 3.46
N ALA A 60 -2.50 1.42 3.64
CA ALA A 60 -1.39 0.49 3.52
C ALA A 60 -1.04 0.23 2.05
N ILE A 61 -2.05 0.04 1.20
CA ILE A 61 -1.89 -0.14 -0.24
C ILE A 61 -1.20 1.08 -0.85
N THR A 62 -1.70 2.29 -0.58
CA THR A 62 -1.15 3.55 -1.08
C THR A 62 0.29 3.75 -0.60
N THR A 63 0.59 3.46 0.67
CA THR A 63 1.98 3.54 1.16
C THR A 63 2.91 2.64 0.34
N LEU A 64 2.52 1.38 0.14
CA LEU A 64 3.32 0.43 -0.63
C LEU A 64 3.48 0.88 -2.09
N GLN A 65 2.43 1.40 -2.72
CA GLN A 65 2.50 1.93 -4.09
C GLN A 65 3.50 3.09 -4.21
N VAL A 66 3.46 4.03 -3.26
CA VAL A 66 4.41 5.15 -3.22
C VAL A 66 5.84 4.63 -3.04
N VAL A 67 6.06 3.67 -2.14
CA VAL A 67 7.37 3.04 -1.92
C VAL A 67 7.89 2.38 -3.20
N LEU A 68 7.05 1.61 -3.90
CA LEU A 68 7.44 0.91 -5.12
C LEU A 68 7.66 1.85 -6.30
N ARG A 69 6.96 2.99 -6.35
CA ARG A 69 7.17 4.03 -7.37
C ARG A 69 8.58 4.61 -7.34
N GLU A 70 9.15 4.75 -6.15
CA GLU A 70 10.54 5.23 -5.96
C GLU A 70 11.59 4.14 -6.22
N ASN A 71 11.18 2.90 -6.45
CA ASN A 71 12.10 1.78 -6.62
C ASN A 71 12.78 1.80 -7.99
N ARG A 72 14.11 1.73 -7.97
CA ARG A 72 15.01 1.76 -9.14
C ARG A 72 15.84 0.48 -9.29
N SER A 73 15.50 -0.57 -8.54
CA SER A 73 16.22 -1.85 -8.62
C SER A 73 16.05 -2.58 -9.95
N GLY A 74 15.12 -2.12 -10.80
CA GLY A 74 14.78 -2.75 -12.08
C GLY A 74 13.94 -4.03 -11.94
N ARG A 75 13.52 -4.38 -10.71
CA ARG A 75 12.73 -5.57 -10.42
C ARG A 75 11.35 -5.18 -9.93
N THR A 76 10.33 -5.67 -10.61
CA THR A 76 8.93 -5.49 -10.23
C THR A 76 8.52 -6.64 -9.29
N PRO A 77 8.19 -6.38 -8.01
CA PRO A 77 7.78 -7.44 -7.11
C PRO A 77 6.41 -7.98 -7.48
N ILE A 78 6.18 -9.26 -7.19
CA ILE A 78 4.83 -9.83 -7.23
C ILE A 78 4.03 -9.22 -6.08
N PHE A 79 2.94 -8.53 -6.41
CA PHE A 79 2.03 -7.97 -5.43
C PHE A 79 1.00 -9.02 -5.03
N LEU A 80 1.01 -9.40 -3.74
CA LEU A 80 0.05 -10.31 -3.17
C LEU A 80 -0.89 -9.52 -2.24
N PRO A 81 -2.11 -9.17 -2.71
CA PRO A 81 -3.10 -8.58 -1.83
C PRO A 81 -3.56 -9.61 -0.79
N ALA A 82 -4.14 -9.11 0.31
CA ALA A 82 -4.75 -9.99 1.28
C ALA A 82 -5.92 -10.81 0.66
N GLU A 83 -6.18 -11.98 1.24
CA GLU A 83 -7.09 -13.00 0.69
C GLU A 83 -8.51 -12.45 0.46
N GLY A 84 -9.10 -12.69 -0.72
CA GLY A 84 -10.44 -12.17 -1.08
C GLY A 84 -10.49 -10.73 -1.64
N THR A 85 -9.36 -10.17 -2.08
CA THR A 85 -9.34 -8.86 -2.76
C THR A 85 -9.51 -9.02 -4.27
N LEU A 86 -10.49 -8.33 -4.87
CA LEU A 86 -10.70 -8.30 -6.33
C LEU A 86 -10.20 -6.95 -6.89
N PRO A 87 -9.74 -6.90 -8.16
CA PRO A 87 -9.51 -5.62 -8.85
C PRO A 87 -10.80 -4.80 -8.85
N ARG A 88 -10.70 -3.46 -8.70
CA ARG A 88 -11.87 -2.58 -8.92
C ARG A 88 -12.48 -2.89 -10.28
N GLU A 89 -13.78 -3.16 -10.33
CA GLU A 89 -14.48 -3.58 -11.57
C GLU A 89 -14.28 -2.57 -12.71
N SER A 90 -14.26 -1.28 -12.38
CA SER A 90 -14.03 -0.15 -13.28
C SER A 90 -12.56 0.17 -13.55
N TYR A 91 -11.62 -0.48 -12.86
CA TYR A 91 -10.21 -0.18 -12.97
C TYR A 91 -9.53 -1.13 -13.96
N ARG A 92 -8.80 -0.52 -14.89
CA ARG A 92 -7.94 -1.21 -15.86
C ARG A 92 -6.57 -0.54 -15.73
N PRO A 93 -5.60 -1.16 -15.04
CA PRO A 93 -4.27 -0.57 -14.90
C PRO A 93 -3.64 -0.38 -16.28
N GLY A 94 -2.97 0.74 -16.48
CA GLY A 94 -2.09 0.93 -17.64
C GLY A 94 -0.89 -0.03 -17.61
N ALA A 95 -0.19 -0.19 -18.74
CA ALA A 95 0.96 -1.09 -18.86
C ALA A 95 2.08 -0.84 -17.83
N ASN A 96 2.17 0.39 -17.30
CA ASN A 96 3.15 0.81 -16.31
C ASN A 96 2.53 1.06 -14.93
N GLU A 97 1.32 0.55 -14.68
CA GLU A 97 0.56 0.82 -13.48
C GLU A 97 0.37 -0.46 -12.67
N PHE A 98 0.60 -0.38 -11.36
CA PHE A 98 0.36 -1.50 -10.46
C PHE A 98 -1.14 -1.67 -10.22
N PRO A 99 -1.70 -2.89 -10.36
CA PRO A 99 -3.12 -3.11 -10.14
C PRO A 99 -3.57 -2.71 -8.74
N VAL A 100 -4.55 -1.80 -8.65
CA VAL A 100 -5.24 -1.46 -7.40
C VAL A 100 -6.35 -2.50 -7.16
N TYR A 101 -6.17 -3.28 -6.09
CA TYR A 101 -7.20 -4.20 -5.63
C TYR A 101 -8.02 -3.53 -4.53
N LEU A 102 -9.35 -3.64 -4.61
CA LEU A 102 -10.27 -3.19 -3.55
C LEU A 102 -10.95 -4.39 -2.93
N HIS A 103 -11.12 -4.33 -1.61
CA HIS A 103 -12.04 -5.21 -0.93
C HIS A 103 -13.33 -4.43 -0.65
N VAL A 104 -14.45 -4.86 -1.23
CA VAL A 104 -15.78 -4.36 -0.87
C VAL A 104 -16.29 -5.27 0.24
N THR A 105 -16.07 -4.89 1.50
CA THR A 105 -16.84 -5.49 2.59
C THR A 105 -18.23 -4.88 2.53
N ALA A 106 -19.28 -5.69 2.42
CA ALA A 106 -20.61 -5.21 2.77
C ALA A 106 -20.50 -4.67 4.19
N LEU A 107 -20.70 -3.37 4.37
CA LEU A 107 -20.84 -2.78 5.70
C LEU A 107 -21.97 -3.54 6.36
N ALA A 108 -21.63 -4.46 7.26
CA ALA A 108 -22.62 -5.02 8.15
C ALA A 108 -23.11 -3.84 8.98
N GLU A 109 -24.30 -3.34 8.63
CA GLU A 109 -25.14 -2.61 9.56
C GLU A 109 -25.29 -3.47 10.81
N ARG A 110 -24.48 -3.21 11.85
CA ARG A 110 -24.72 -3.60 13.24
C ARG A 110 -24.10 -2.58 14.18
#